data_AF-A0A2M6X437-F1
#
_entry.id   AF-A0A2M6X437-F1
#
_cell.length_a   1.000
_cell.length_b   1.000
_cell.length_c   1.000
_cell.angle_alpha   90.00
_cell.angle_beta   90.00
_cell.angle_gamma   90.00
#
_symmetry.space_group_name_H-M   'P 1'
#
loop_
_entity.id
_entity.type
_entity.pdbx_description
1 polymer ?
#
loop_
_entity_poly.entity_id
_entity_poly.type
_entity_poly.pdbx_seq_one_letter_code
_entity_poly.pdbx_strand_id
1 'polypeptide(L)' 'MANYVKNEKGYASVKFNAKAVKDAYSKAKTKRKHPTSVNLPEEIITGLKALALQMEVPYQTLMRKFITEGLAKYKKGA' A
#
# COMPACT_ATOMS: atom_id res chain seq x y z
N MET A 1 -3.24 -38.56 -6.74
CA MET A 1 -2.54 -38.04 -7.95
C MET A 1 -3.14 -36.69 -8.28
N ALA A 2 -2.34 -35.62 -8.28
CA ALA A 2 -2.81 -34.30 -8.65
C ALA A 2 -2.95 -34.23 -10.17
N ASN A 3 -4.18 -34.24 -10.68
CA ASN A 3 -4.48 -33.98 -12.08
C ASN A 3 -4.22 -32.50 -12.36
N TYR A 4 -2.96 -32.14 -12.65
CA TYR A 4 -2.65 -30.84 -13.23
C TYR A 4 -3.22 -30.81 -14.65
N VAL A 5 -4.44 -30.27 -14.79
CA VAL A 5 -5.06 -30.03 -16.09
C VAL A 5 -4.32 -28.85 -16.73
N LYS A 6 -3.15 -29.13 -17.31
CA LYS A 6 -2.27 -28.11 -17.92
C LYS A 6 -2.89 -27.45 -19.15
N ASN A 7 -3.95 -28.02 -19.74
CA ASN A 7 -4.57 -27.53 -20.96
C ASN A 7 -6.08 -27.88 -20.97
N GLU A 8 -6.93 -27.14 -20.23
CA GLU A 8 -8.36 -27.17 -20.55
C GLU A 8 -8.59 -26.48 -21.89
N LYS A 9 -9.39 -27.09 -22.78
CA LYS A 9 -9.72 -26.55 -24.11
C LYS A 9 -10.30 -25.13 -24.05
N GLY A 10 -10.90 -24.72 -22.92
CA GLY A 10 -11.38 -23.36 -22.68
C GLY A 10 -10.30 -22.28 -22.68
N TYR A 11 -9.03 -22.63 -22.37
CA TYR A 11 -7.90 -21.71 -22.43
C TYR A 11 -7.28 -21.60 -23.84
N ALA A 12 -7.73 -22.39 -24.81
CA ALA A 12 -7.19 -22.35 -26.18
C ALA A 12 -7.58 -21.06 -26.94
N SER A 13 -8.69 -20.41 -26.55
CA SER A 13 -9.17 -19.18 -27.19
C SER A 13 -9.49 -18.11 -26.14
N VAL A 14 -8.44 -17.55 -25.51
CA VAL A 14 -8.59 -16.37 -24.66
C VAL A 14 -8.36 -15.12 -25.50
N LYS A 15 -9.36 -14.23 -25.57
CA LYS A 15 -9.19 -12.91 -26.19
C LYS A 15 -8.34 -12.03 -25.26
N PHE A 16 -7.02 -12.07 -25.44
CA PHE A 16 -6.12 -11.19 -24.69
C PHE A 16 -6.16 -9.77 -25.26
N ASN A 17 -6.83 -8.86 -24.55
CA ASN A 17 -6.86 -7.45 -24.92
C ASN A 17 -5.65 -6.71 -24.34
N ALA A 18 -4.50 -6.81 -25.03
CA ALA A 18 -3.26 -6.16 -24.64
C ALA A 18 -3.39 -4.64 -24.48
N LYS A 19 -4.27 -4.01 -25.26
CA LYS A 19 -4.52 -2.56 -25.21
C LYS A 19 -5.21 -2.17 -23.91
N ALA A 20 -6.28 -2.88 -23.53
CA ALA A 20 -6.98 -2.63 -22.27
C ALA A 20 -6.06 -2.81 -21.04
N VAL A 21 -5.16 -3.82 -21.07
CA VAL A 21 -4.17 -4.04 -20.01
C VAL A 21 -3.18 -2.88 -19.93
N LYS A 22 -2.64 -2.42 -21.07
CA LYS A 22 -1.72 -1.28 -21.12
C LYS A 22 -2.39 0.02 -20.66
N ASP A 23 -3.63 0.25 -21.05
CA ASP A 23 -4.41 1.44 -20.66
C ASP A 23 -4.77 1.44 -19.17
N ALA A 24 -5.08 0.28 -18.59
CA ALA A 24 -5.28 0.15 -17.15
C ALA A 24 -3.97 0.42 -16.38
N TYR A 25 -2.86 -0.11 -16.87
CA TYR A 25 -1.55 0.08 -16.25
C TYR A 25 -1.07 1.53 -16.35
N SER A 26 -1.29 2.21 -17.48
CA SER A 26 -0.92 3.61 -17.66
C SER A 26 -1.71 4.53 -16.72
N LYS A 27 -3.02 4.30 -16.56
CA LYS A 27 -3.89 5.00 -15.59
C LYS A 27 -3.46 4.77 -14.13
N ALA A 28 -2.95 3.59 -13.80
CA ALA A 28 -2.41 3.31 -12.47
C ALA A 28 -1.04 3.97 -12.24
N LYS A 29 -0.24 4.16 -13.30
CA LYS A 29 1.11 4.72 -13.24
C LYS A 29 1.12 6.24 -13.02
N THR A 30 0.07 6.94 -13.43
CA THR A 30 -0.09 8.39 -13.22
C THR A 30 -0.52 8.75 -11.79
N LYS A 31 -1.04 7.78 -11.02
CA LYS A 31 -1.29 7.98 -9.58
C LYS A 31 0.04 7.90 -8.83
N ARG A 32 0.29 8.89 -7.97
CA ARG A 32 1.47 8.90 -7.09
C ARG A 32 1.46 7.60 -6.27
N LYS A 33 2.51 6.79 -6.40
CA LYS A 33 2.62 5.55 -5.61
C LYS A 33 2.78 5.95 -4.15
N HIS A 34 1.80 5.60 -3.32
CA HIS A 34 1.93 5.72 -1.88
C HIS A 34 2.70 4.51 -1.35
N PRO A 35 3.70 4.69 -0.46
CA PRO A 35 4.33 3.57 0.22
C PRO A 35 3.26 2.75 0.93
N THR A 36 3.19 1.45 0.63
CA THR A 36 2.27 0.49 1.25
C THR A 36 2.51 0.30 2.75
N SER A 37 3.57 0.90 3.29
CA SER A 37 3.98 0.83 4.70
C SER A 37 3.00 1.51 5.66
N VAL A 38 2.02 2.25 5.16
CA VAL A 38 1.04 2.97 5.98
C VAL A 38 -0.30 2.93 5.28
N ASN A 39 -1.13 1.93 5.59
CA ASN A 39 -2.53 1.89 5.15
C ASN A 39 -3.37 2.87 6.00
N LEU A 40 -2.95 4.14 6.05
CA LEU A 40 -3.69 5.20 6.71
C LEU A 40 -4.46 6.02 5.66
N PRO A 41 -5.66 6.50 6.00
CA PRO A 41 -6.38 7.47 5.18
C PRO A 41 -5.53 8.72 4.92
N GLU A 42 -5.70 9.34 3.75
CA GLU A 42 -4.95 10.55 3.37
C GLU A 42 -5.16 11.70 4.38
N GLU A 43 -6.38 11.82 4.93
CA GLU A 43 -6.73 12.79 5.98
C GLU A 43 -5.87 12.65 7.24
N ILE A 44 -5.51 11.41 7.60
CA ILE A 44 -4.63 11.15 8.74
C ILE A 44 -3.18 11.51 8.39
N ILE A 45 -2.75 11.22 7.17
CA ILE A 45 -1.40 11.55 6.69
C ILE A 45 -1.19 13.07 6.67
N THR A 46 -2.17 13.84 6.20
CA THR A 46 -2.10 15.31 6.19
C THR A 46 -2.04 15.86 7.61
N GLY A 47 -2.87 15.36 8.53
CA GLY A 47 -2.83 15.72 9.95
C GLY A 47 -1.47 15.43 10.59
N LEU A 48 -0.90 14.24 10.35
CA LEU A 48 0.41 13.87 10.90
C LEU A 48 1.56 14.73 10.35
N LYS A 49 1.50 15.12 9.07
CA LYS A 49 2.49 16.05 8.49
C LYS A 49 2.40 17.44 9.09
N ALA A 50 1.19 17.94 9.31
CA ALA A 50 0.98 19.22 9.98
C ALA A 50 1.53 19.20 11.42
N LEU A 51 1.28 18.12 12.15
CA LEU A 51 1.80 17.93 13.50
C LEU A 51 3.34 17.84 13.52
N ALA A 52 3.95 17.14 12.55
CA ALA A 52 5.40 17.09 12.41
C ALA A 52 6.00 18.49 12.17
N LEU A 53 5.34 19.31 11.35
CA LEU A 53 5.74 20.69 11.08
C LEU A 53 5.65 21.55 12.35
N GLN A 54 4.55 21.46 13.11
CA GLN A 54 4.38 22.18 14.38
C GLN A 54 5.45 21.81 15.42
N MET A 55 5.91 20.56 15.38
CA MET A 55 6.96 20.06 16.27
C MET A 55 8.38 20.29 15.73
N GLU A 56 8.52 20.91 14.56
CA GLU A 56 9.80 21.13 13.87
C GLU A 56 10.63 19.84 13.67
N VAL A 57 9.95 18.71 13.49
CA VAL A 57 10.60 17.41 13.25
C VAL A 57 10.22 16.83 11.89
N PRO A 58 11.11 16.05 11.26
CA PRO A 58 10.73 15.31 10.07
C PRO A 58 9.58 14.35 10.34
N TYR A 59 8.63 14.25 9.41
CA TYR A 59 7.50 13.31 9.49
C TYR A 59 7.93 11.87 9.83
N GLN A 60 9.04 11.41 9.26
CA GLN A 60 9.56 10.07 9.53
C GLN A 60 10.03 9.91 10.99
N THR A 61 10.60 10.95 11.59
CA THR A 61 11.02 10.98 12.99
C THR A 61 9.81 10.91 13.91
N LEU A 62 8.75 11.68 13.61
CA LEU A 62 7.49 11.64 14.34
C LEU A 62 6.87 10.24 14.30
N MET A 63 6.80 9.62 13.12
CA MET A 63 6.25 8.26 12.96
C MET A 63 7.02 7.23 13.78
N ARG A 64 8.37 7.28 13.78
CA ARG A 64 9.21 6.39 14.59
C ARG A 64 8.95 6.55 16.08
N LYS A 65 8.77 7.79 16.55
CA LYS A 65 8.42 8.09 17.95
C LYS A 65 7.09 7.44 18.33
N PHE A 66 6.04 7.67 17.53
CA PHE A 66 4.72 7.08 17.79
C PHE A 66 4.73 5.55 17.78
N ILE A 67 5.46 4.92 16.86
CA ILE A 67 5.58 3.46 16.82
C ILE A 67 6.26 2.95 18.11
N THR A 68 7.37 3.58 18.52
CA THR A 68 8.13 3.15 19.69
C THR A 68 7.32 3.32 20.98
N GLU A 69 6.66 4.46 21.15
CA GLU A 69 5.81 4.74 22.30
C GLU A 69 4.57 3.84 22.33
N GLY A 70 3.95 3.60 21.17
CA GLY A 70 2.81 2.68 21.04
C GLY A 70 3.17 1.26 21.45
N LEU A 71 4.32 0.75 21.00
CA LEU A 71 4.83 -0.56 21.40
C LEU A 71 5.14 -0.63 22.90
N ALA A 72 5.73 0.42 23.47
CA ALA A 72 6.03 0.47 24.90
C ALA A 72 4.76 0.48 25.76
N LYS A 73 3.72 1.20 25.34
CA LYS A 73 2.40 1.20 26.01
C LYS A 73 1.71 -0.16 25.90
N TYR A 74 1.71 -0.76 24.71
CA TYR A 74 1.14 -2.08 24.50
C TYR A 74 1.79 -3.12 25.43
N LYS A 75 3.12 -3.15 25.52
CA LYS A 75 3.87 -4.07 26.41
C LYS A 75 3.60 -3.85 27.90
N LYS A 76 3.19 -2.65 28.32
CA LYS A 76 2.87 -2.35 29.73
C LYS A 76 1.44 -2.72 30.11
N GLY A 77 0.54 -2.83 29.13
CA GLY A 77 -0.86 -3.20 29.34
C GLY A 77 -1.20 -4.63 28.91
N ALA A 78 -0.22 -5.39 28.43
CA ALA A 78 -0.33 -6.81 28.04
C ALA A 78 0.29 -7.72 29.10
#